data_AF-A0A379X2W4-F1
#
_entry.id   AF-A0A379X2W4-F1
#
_cell.length_a   1.000
_cell.length_b   1.000
_cell.length_c   1.000
_cell.angle_alpha   90.00
_cell.angle_beta   90.00
_cell.angle_gamma   90.00
#
_symmetry.space_group_name_H-M   'P 1'
#
loop_
_entity.id
_entity.type
_entity.pdbx_description
1 polymer ?
#
loop_
_entity_poly.entity_id
_entity_poly.type
_entity_poly.pdbx_seq_one_letter_code
_entity_poly.pdbx_strand_id
1 'polypeptide(L)' 'MTDKYSDYQPGDIVSWRLDNGLAHIGVVSLNVTPEGVPLVVHNIGAGAQEEDVLFNWKVTGHFRYFSH' A
#
# COMPACT_ATOMS: atom_id res chain seq x y z
N MET A 1 -4.71 -11.87 -4.65
CA MET A 1 -3.86 -11.05 -3.77
C MET A 1 -3.14 -11.99 -2.84
N THR A 2 -1.90 -11.68 -2.56
CA THR A 2 -1.03 -12.47 -1.71
C THR A 2 -0.64 -11.62 -0.51
N ASP A 3 -0.52 -12.25 0.66
CA ASP A 3 -0.11 -11.56 1.89
C ASP A 3 1.42 -11.61 2.04
N LYS A 4 2.13 -11.37 0.94
CA LYS A 4 3.59 -11.45 0.86
C LYS A 4 4.16 -10.13 0.37
N TYR A 5 5.02 -9.52 1.16
CA TYR A 5 5.67 -8.25 0.82
C TYR A 5 6.41 -8.29 -0.53
N SER A 6 7.01 -9.42 -0.91
CA SER A 6 7.76 -9.59 -2.16
C SER A 6 6.94 -9.40 -3.43
N ASP A 7 5.61 -9.47 -3.34
CA ASP A 7 4.73 -9.39 -4.50
C ASP A 7 4.36 -7.93 -4.84
N TYR A 8 4.74 -6.99 -3.96
CA TYR A 8 4.50 -5.56 -4.08
C TYR A 8 5.81 -4.84 -4.42
N GLN A 9 5.79 -4.07 -5.51
CA GLN A 9 6.96 -3.33 -5.99
C GLN A 9 6.71 -1.83 -5.92
N PRO A 10 7.77 -1.01 -5.79
CA PRO A 10 7.66 0.44 -5.84
C PRO A 10 6.86 0.91 -7.06
N GLY A 11 5.89 1.80 -6.83
CA GLY A 11 4.98 2.31 -7.86
C GLY A 11 3.71 1.48 -8.06
N ASP A 12 3.58 0.30 -7.43
CA ASP A 12 2.32 -0.42 -7.42
C ASP A 12 1.22 0.39 -6.73
N ILE A 13 0.01 0.31 -7.29
CA ILE A 13 -1.18 0.92 -6.71
C ILE A 13 -1.94 -0.16 -5.96
N VAL A 14 -2.28 0.12 -4.71
CA VAL A 14 -3.03 -0.80 -3.85
C VAL A 14 -4.28 -0.09 -3.37
N SER A 15 -5.40 -0.78 -3.42
CA SER A 15 -6.66 -0.29 -2.86
C SER A 15 -7.12 -1.16 -1.71
N TRP A 16 -7.79 -0.54 -0.74
CA TRP A 16 -8.29 -1.20 0.46
C TRP A 16 -9.78 -0.93 0.71
N ARG A 17 -10.32 -1.71 1.63
CA ARG A 17 -11.48 -1.35 2.45
C ARG A 17 -11.01 -1.17 3.88
N LEU A 18 -11.24 0.02 4.43
CA LEU A 18 -10.97 0.33 5.83
C LEU A 18 -11.99 -0.37 6.74
N ASP A 19 -11.70 -0.43 8.04
CA ASP A 19 -12.56 -1.08 9.03
C ASP A 19 -13.96 -0.44 9.14
N ASN A 20 -14.07 0.85 8.81
CA ASN A 20 -15.35 1.57 8.72
C ASN A 20 -16.08 1.38 7.36
N GLY A 21 -15.56 0.52 6.49
CA GLY A 21 -16.14 0.19 5.18
C GLY A 21 -15.77 1.15 4.05
N LEU A 22 -15.06 2.26 4.32
CA LEU A 22 -14.67 3.22 3.29
C LEU A 22 -13.62 2.64 2.33
N ALA A 23 -13.67 3.12 1.08
CA ALA A 23 -12.61 2.88 0.12
C ALA A 23 -11.36 3.67 0.50
N HIS A 24 -10.18 3.09 0.28
CA HIS A 24 -8.90 3.78 0.42
C HIS A 24 -7.91 3.31 -0.64
N ILE A 25 -6.90 4.12 -0.93
CA ILE A 25 -5.90 3.84 -1.97
C ILE A 25 -4.55 4.45 -1.60
N GLY A 26 -3.47 3.86 -2.12
CA GLY A 26 -2.10 4.26 -1.87
C GLY A 26 -1.15 3.66 -2.90
N VAL A 27 0.09 4.12 -2.86
CA VAL A 27 1.15 3.69 -3.77
C VAL A 27 2.28 3.09 -2.95
N VAL A 28 2.77 1.93 -3.35
CA VAL A 28 3.93 1.29 -2.73
C VAL A 28 5.14 2.18 -2.96
N SER A 29 5.81 2.56 -1.88
CA SER A 29 6.98 3.43 -1.94
C SER A 29 8.22 2.69 -2.44
N LEU A 30 9.22 3.46 -2.83
CA LEU A 30 10.58 2.96 -3.00
C LEU A 30 11.25 2.63 -1.65
N ASN A 31 10.83 3.30 -0.57
CA ASN A 31 11.40 3.09 0.76
C ASN A 31 10.79 1.87 1.46
N VAL A 32 11.58 1.31 2.37
CA VAL A 32 11.21 0.18 3.24
C VAL A 32 11.62 0.49 4.68
N THR A 33 11.03 -0.21 5.65
CA THR A 33 11.54 -0.22 7.03
C THR A 33 12.94 -0.87 7.08
N PRO A 34 13.70 -0.73 8.19
CA PRO A 34 14.98 -1.43 8.35
C PRO A 34 14.89 -2.97 8.19
N GLU A 35 13.73 -3.55 8.50
CA GLU A 35 13.42 -4.98 8.38
C GLU A 35 13.01 -5.38 6.95
N GLY A 36 12.92 -4.42 6.03
CA GLY A 36 12.54 -4.65 4.63
C GLY A 36 11.04 -4.66 4.38
N VAL A 37 10.23 -4.10 5.29
CA VAL A 37 8.78 -3.99 5.09
C VAL A 37 8.48 -2.83 4.12
N PRO A 38 7.75 -3.07 3.01
CA PRO A 38 7.34 -2.02 2.08
C PRO A 38 6.52 -0.93 2.77
N LEU A 39 6.93 0.33 2.58
CA LEU A 39 6.12 1.47 2.99
C LEU A 39 5.13 1.85 1.89
N VAL A 40 4.03 2.49 2.29
CA VAL A 40 2.99 2.97 1.38
C VAL A 40 2.84 4.47 1.56
N VAL A 41 2.85 5.20 0.44
CA VAL A 41 2.43 6.60 0.43
C VAL A 41 0.91 6.67 0.23
N HIS A 42 0.21 7.28 1.17
CA HIS A 42 -1.25 7.49 1.13
C HIS A 42 -1.64 8.75 1.88
N ASN A 43 -2.90 9.18 1.77
CA ASN A 43 -3.40 10.35 2.49
C ASN A 43 -4.68 9.99 3.23
N ILE A 44 -4.68 10.10 4.55
CA ILE A 44 -5.85 9.89 5.40
C ILE A 44 -5.70 10.66 6.71
N GLY A 45 -6.76 11.38 7.13
CA GLY A 45 -6.77 12.13 8.39
C GLY A 45 -5.72 13.25 8.45
N ALA A 46 -4.50 12.92 8.86
CA ALA A 46 -3.36 13.82 9.11
C ALA A 46 -2.60 14.26 7.83
N GLY A 47 -3.21 14.13 6.66
CA GLY A 47 -2.58 14.46 5.37
C GLY A 47 -1.83 13.29 4.74
N ALA A 48 -0.92 13.60 3.82
CA ALA A 48 -0.13 12.60 3.12
C ALA A 48 0.98 12.06 4.04
N GLN A 49 1.09 10.74 4.12
CA GLN A 49 2.03 10.02 4.98
C GLN A 49 2.67 8.87 4.19
N GLU A 50 3.80 8.40 4.68
CA GLU A 50 4.51 7.21 4.19
C GLU A 50 4.66 6.23 5.36
N GLU A 51 3.89 5.15 5.36
CA GLU A 51 3.69 4.30 6.55
C GLU A 51 3.68 2.80 6.20
N ASP A 52 4.00 1.96 7.20
CA ASP A 52 3.83 0.50 7.14
C ASP A 52 2.37 0.14 7.38
N VAL A 53 1.57 0.22 6.31
CA VAL A 53 0.11 -0.03 6.36
C VAL A 53 -0.39 -0.99 5.29
N LEU A 54 0.50 -1.57 4.49
CA LEU A 54 0.15 -2.36 3.31
C LEU A 54 -0.86 -3.46 3.60
N PHE A 55 -0.71 -4.13 4.75
CA PHE A 55 -1.58 -5.21 5.22
C PHE A 55 -2.37 -4.87 6.49
N ASN A 56 -2.39 -3.60 6.91
CA ASN A 56 -3.18 -3.16 8.07
C ASN A 56 -4.69 -3.10 7.77
N TRP A 57 -5.05 -3.02 6.49
CA TRP A 57 -6.45 -3.03 6.03
C TRP A 57 -6.66 -4.09 4.97
N LYS A 58 -7.94 -4.42 4.72
CA LYS A 58 -8.30 -5.42 3.71
C LYS A 58 -7.96 -4.91 2.32
N VAL A 59 -6.96 -5.52 1.68
CA VAL A 59 -6.64 -5.28 0.26
C VAL A 59 -7.83 -5.71 -0.61
N THR A 60 -8.25 -4.82 -1.51
CA THR A 60 -9.33 -5.05 -2.48
C THR A 60 -8.90 -4.87 -3.93
N GLY A 61 -7.67 -4.41 -4.15
CA GLY A 61 -7.09 -4.22 -5.47
C GLY A 61 -5.57 -4.09 -5.36
N HIS A 62 -4.87 -4.63 -6.35
CA HIS A 62 -3.43 -4.49 -6.54
C HIS A 62 -3.17 -4.37 -8.03
N PHE A 63 -2.55 -3.28 -8.45
CA PHE A 63 -2.41 -2.89 -9.85
C PHE A 63 -1.00 -2.42 -10.13
N ARG A 64 -0.45 -2.83 -11.26
CA ARG A 64 0.79 -2.31 -11.82
C ARG A 64 0.48 -1.70 -13.18
N TYR A 65 0.56 -0.37 -13.27
CA TYR A 65 0.20 0.34 -14.50
C TYR A 65 1.38 0.53 -15.45
N PHE A 66 2.59 0.63 -14.91
CA PHE A 66 3.81 0.73 -15.69
C PHE A 66 4.51 -0.63 -15.66
N SER A 67 4.47 -1.33 -16.79
CA SER A 67 5.29 -2.52 -17.03
C SER A 67 6.25 -2.16 -18.16
N HIS A 68 7.55 -2.24 -17.86
CA HIS A 68 8.62 -2.22 -18.85
C HIS A 68 9.22 -3.62 -18.95
#